data_AF-A0A536T3C6-F1
#
_entry.id   AF-A0A536T3C6-F1
#
_cell.length_a   1.000
_cell.length_b   1.000
_cell.length_c   1.000
_cell.angle_alpha   90.00
_cell.angle_beta   90.00
_cell.angle_gamma   90.00
#
_symmetry.space_group_name_H-M   'P 1'
#
loop_
_entity.id
_entity.type
_entity.pdbx_description
1 polymer ?
#
loop_
_entity_poly.entity_id
_entity_poly.type
_entity_poly.pdbx_seq_one_letter_code
_entity_poly.pdbx_strand_id
1 'polypeptide(L)'
;MPNDPQLEALKMPPHSMEAEQSVLGGLLLENGAADRVEDILGADDFYSDAHRLVYKTIIGLIADNKPADVVTLSEALGSLNKLEYTGGMPYLGALV
;
A
#
# COMPACT_ATOMS: atom_id res chain seq x y z
N MET A 1 -24.44 -20.57 20.37
CA MET A 1 -24.99 -19.35 19.75
C MET A 1 -24.34 -19.24 18.39
N PRO A 2 -25.10 -19.08 17.29
CA PRO A 2 -24.50 -18.90 15.97
C PRO A 2 -23.77 -17.55 15.93
N ASN A 3 -22.62 -17.50 15.25
CA ASN A 3 -21.83 -16.28 15.07
C ASN A 3 -22.69 -15.23 14.38
N ASP A 4 -22.94 -14.12 15.08
CA ASP A 4 -23.64 -12.97 14.53
C ASP A 4 -22.61 -12.10 13.78
N PRO A 5 -22.67 -11.99 12.45
CA PRO A 5 -21.69 -11.26 11.65
C PRO A 5 -21.65 -9.77 12.01
N GLN A 6 -22.71 -9.22 12.62
CA GLN A 6 -22.75 -7.85 13.09
C GLN A 6 -21.88 -7.65 14.35
N LEU A 7 -21.78 -8.66 15.22
CA LEU A 7 -20.87 -8.64 16.38
C LEU A 7 -19.40 -8.84 15.99
N GLU A 8 -19.12 -9.54 14.88
CA GLU A 8 -17.75 -9.71 14.37
C GLU A 8 -17.23 -8.42 13.73
N ALA A 9 -18.09 -7.68 13.01
CA ALA A 9 -17.75 -6.37 12.45
C ALA A 9 -17.38 -5.32 13.52
N LEU A 10 -17.97 -5.40 14.72
CA LEU A 10 -17.65 -4.55 15.88
C LEU A 10 -16.27 -4.83 16.49
N LYS A 11 -15.66 -5.99 16.20
CA LYS A 11 -14.31 -6.36 16.69
C LYS A 11 -13.20 -5.97 15.71
N MET A 12 -13.55 -5.67 14.47
CA MET A 12 -12.60 -5.24 13.46
C MET A 12 -12.39 -3.72 13.58
N PRO A 13 -11.14 -3.24 13.65
CA PRO A 13 -10.88 -1.82 13.60
C PRO A 13 -11.42 -1.23 12.29
N PRO A 14 -11.98 0.00 12.33
CA PRO A 14 -12.47 0.66 11.13
C PRO A 14 -11.31 0.82 10.13
N HIS A 15 -11.49 0.33 8.91
CA HIS A 15 -10.51 0.39 7.83
C HIS A 15 -11.22 0.73 6.51
N SER A 16 -10.47 1.23 5.53
CA SER A 16 -10.97 1.49 4.18
C SER A 16 -9.92 1.10 3.15
N MET A 17 -10.16 -0.02 2.46
CA MET A 17 -9.27 -0.51 1.40
C MET A 17 -9.16 0.49 0.25
N GLU A 18 -10.26 1.17 -0.09
CA GLU A 18 -10.31 2.17 -1.16
C GLU A 18 -9.48 3.41 -0.80
N ALA A 19 -9.51 3.84 0.47
CA ALA A 19 -8.67 4.94 0.93
C ALA A 19 -7.18 4.57 0.88
N GLU A 20 -6.83 3.36 1.31
CA GLU A 20 -5.45 2.87 1.22
C GLU A 20 -4.97 2.83 -0.24
N GLN A 21 -5.77 2.26 -1.15
CA GLN A 21 -5.46 2.23 -2.58
C GLN A 21 -5.29 3.64 -3.16
N SER A 22 -6.15 4.58 -2.76
CA SER A 22 -6.07 5.98 -3.20
C SER A 22 -4.77 6.66 -2.77
N VAL A 23 -4.29 6.38 -1.55
CA VAL A 23 -3.00 6.90 -1.07
C VAL A 23 -1.85 6.30 -1.86
N LEU A 24 -1.84 4.97 -2.06
CA LEU A 24 -0.78 4.30 -2.81
C LEU A 24 -0.74 4.78 -4.26
N GLY A 25 -1.89 4.85 -4.93
CA GLY A 25 -2.02 5.38 -6.28
C GLY A 25 -1.57 6.83 -6.40
N GLY A 26 -2.00 7.67 -5.45
CA GLY A 26 -1.57 9.07 -5.38
C GLY A 26 -0.06 9.24 -5.28
N LEU A 27 0.62 8.40 -4.48
CA LEU A 27 2.07 8.43 -4.38
C LEU A 27 2.77 7.95 -5.66
N LEU A 28 2.21 6.96 -6.36
CA LEU A 28 2.72 6.49 -7.66
C LEU A 28 2.53 7.53 -8.78
N LEU A 29 1.50 8.38 -8.68
CA LEU A 29 1.25 9.46 -9.63
C LEU A 29 2.07 10.72 -9.31
N GLU A 30 2.26 11.04 -8.03
CA GLU A 30 2.95 12.25 -7.56
C GLU A 30 3.92 11.89 -6.42
N ASN A 31 5.15 11.46 -6.77
CA ASN A 31 6.17 11.08 -5.79
C ASN A 31 6.52 12.24 -4.83
N GLY A 32 6.42 13.49 -5.29
CA GLY A 32 6.66 14.68 -4.47
C GLY A 32 5.66 14.87 -3.32
N ALA A 33 4.58 14.07 -3.28
CA ALA A 33 3.67 14.04 -2.15
C ALA A 33 4.21 13.24 -0.95
N ALA A 34 5.27 12.44 -1.12
CA ALA A 34 5.81 11.56 -0.07
C ALA A 34 6.13 12.31 1.23
N ASP A 35 6.88 13.41 1.17
CA ASP A 35 7.25 14.21 2.35
C ASP A 35 6.02 14.60 3.19
N ARG A 36 4.92 15.00 2.53
CA ARG A 36 3.69 15.40 3.21
C ARG A 36 2.91 14.22 3.77
N VAL A 37 3.00 13.06 3.13
CA VAL A 37 2.29 11.84 3.55
C VAL A 37 3.03 11.18 4.72
N GLU A 38 4.35 11.14 4.71
CA GLU A 38 5.16 10.56 5.79
C GLU A 38 4.99 11.30 7.14
N ASP A 39 4.66 12.59 7.11
CA ASP A 39 4.36 13.38 8.32
C ASP A 39 3.05 12.95 9.02
N ILE A 40 2.12 12.30 8.29
CA ILE A 40 0.76 11.99 8.78
C ILE A 40 0.43 10.50 8.78
N LEU A 41 1.14 9.70 8.00
CA LEU A 41 0.84 8.29 7.76
C LEU A 41 2.13 7.47 7.81
N GLY A 42 2.16 6.49 8.68
CA GLY A 42 3.17 5.44 8.69
C GLY A 42 2.69 4.20 7.95
N ALA A 43 3.63 3.35 7.57
CA ALA A 43 3.29 2.07 6.97
C ALA A 43 2.41 1.19 7.87
N ASP A 44 2.51 1.34 9.19
CA ASP A 44 1.75 0.53 10.13
C ASP A 44 0.29 0.98 10.32
N ASP A 45 -0.10 2.09 9.68
CA ASP A 45 -1.48 2.59 9.66
C ASP A 45 -2.34 1.91 8.59
N PHE A 46 -1.72 1.27 7.59
CA PHE A 46 -2.43 0.47 6.60
C PHE A 46 -2.95 -0.82 7.23
N TYR A 47 -4.22 -1.15 7.03
CA TYR A 47 -4.79 -2.40 7.54
C TYR A 47 -4.25 -3.62 6.78
N SER A 48 -4.11 -3.51 5.47
CA SER A 48 -3.61 -4.61 4.62
C SER A 48 -2.09 -4.74 4.68
N ASP A 49 -1.58 -5.90 5.09
CA ASP A 49 -0.13 -6.19 5.08
C ASP A 49 0.50 -6.02 3.68
N ALA A 50 -0.25 -6.34 2.62
CA ALA A 50 0.18 -6.10 1.26
C ALA A 50 0.35 -4.59 0.98
N HIS A 51 -0.57 -3.75 1.47
CA HIS A 51 -0.46 -2.31 1.34
C HIS A 51 0.65 -1.71 2.20
N ARG A 52 0.86 -2.23 3.43
CA ARG A 52 2.02 -1.87 4.26
C ARG A 52 3.31 -2.06 3.47
N LEU A 53 3.44 -3.21 2.80
CA LEU A 53 4.63 -3.54 2.01
C LEU A 53 4.77 -2.64 0.77
N VAL A 54 3.67 -2.41 0.05
CA VAL A 54 3.68 -1.51 -1.12
C VAL A 54 4.10 -0.10 -0.70
N TYR A 55 3.48 0.46 0.35
CA TYR A 55 3.84 1.77 0.89
C TYR A 55 5.32 1.84 1.29
N LYS A 56 5.82 0.88 2.09
CA LYS A 56 7.24 0.83 2.49
C LYS A 56 8.18 0.83 1.28
N THR A 57 7.81 0.09 0.24
CA THR A 57 8.64 -0.01 -0.97
C THR A 57 8.63 1.29 -1.77
N ILE A 58 7.46 1.94 -1.90
CA ILE A 58 7.33 3.27 -2.54
C ILE A 58 8.20 4.29 -1.83
N ILE A 59 8.05 4.43 -0.50
CA ILE A 59 8.84 5.37 0.29
C ILE A 59 10.33 5.05 0.22
N GLY A 60 10.71 3.77 0.29
CA GLY A 60 12.10 3.35 0.14
C GLY A 60 12.72 3.72 -1.21
N LEU A 61 11.97 3.56 -2.32
CA LEU A 61 12.43 3.99 -3.64
C LEU A 61 12.64 5.51 -3.69
N ILE A 62 11.69 6.29 -3.17
CA ILE A 62 11.75 7.76 -3.16
C ILE A 62 12.93 8.24 -2.31
N ALA A 63 13.13 7.66 -1.12
CA ALA A 63 14.27 7.96 -0.25
C ALA A 63 15.63 7.64 -0.89
N ASP A 64 15.69 6.58 -1.71
CA ASP A 64 16.84 6.22 -2.54
C ASP A 64 17.03 7.14 -3.76
N ASN A 65 16.24 8.20 -3.91
CA ASN A 65 16.18 9.08 -5.08
C ASN A 65 15.87 8.31 -6.39
N LYS A 66 15.11 7.22 -6.29
CA LYS A 66 14.59 6.48 -7.44
C LYS A 66 13.12 6.86 -7.64
N PRO A 67 12.67 7.09 -8.89
CA PRO A 67 11.25 7.30 -9.15
C PRO A 67 10.47 6.06 -8.70
N ALA A 68 9.32 6.27 -8.06
CA ALA A 68 8.38 5.23 -7.68
C ALA A 68 7.19 5.26 -8.65
N ASP A 69 7.18 4.32 -9.57
CA ASP A 69 6.10 4.04 -10.52
C ASP A 69 5.77 2.54 -10.49
N VAL A 70 4.75 2.11 -11.24
CA VAL A 70 4.32 0.70 -11.27
C VAL A 70 5.45 -0.25 -11.66
N VAL A 71 6.33 0.16 -12.59
CA VAL A 71 7.41 -0.69 -13.11
C VAL A 71 8.50 -0.85 -12.06
N THR A 72 9.04 0.26 -11.56
CA THR A 72 10.09 0.28 -10.53
C THR A 72 9.63 -0.36 -9.21
N LEU A 73 8.38 -0.16 -8.83
CA LEU A 73 7.76 -0.85 -7.69
C LEU A 73 7.70 -2.35 -7.92
N SER A 74 7.28 -2.80 -9.11
CA SER A 74 7.21 -4.22 -9.43
C SER A 74 8.58 -4.90 -9.41
N GLU A 75 9.62 -4.22 -9.89
CA GLU A 75 11.00 -4.69 -9.87
C GLU A 75 11.53 -4.78 -8.44
N ALA A 76 11.28 -3.75 -7.62
CA ALA A 76 11.66 -3.72 -6.22
C ALA A 76 10.99 -4.87 -5.44
N LEU A 77 9.67 -5.04 -5.58
CA LEU A 77 8.93 -6.14 -4.95
C LEU A 77 9.36 -7.51 -5.49
N GLY A 78 9.70 -7.60 -6.77
CA GLY A 78 10.22 -8.80 -7.42
C GLY A 78 11.56 -9.22 -6.83
N SER A 79 12.49 -8.27 -6.62
CA SER A 79 13.79 -8.53 -5.99
C SER A 79 13.68 -9.07 -4.56
N LEU A 80 12.60 -8.72 -3.86
CA LEU A 80 12.27 -9.20 -2.52
C LEU A 80 11.50 -10.53 -2.52
N ASN A 81 11.16 -11.08 -3.69
CA ASN A 81 10.24 -12.22 -3.85
C ASN A 81 8.87 -11.97 -3.21
N LYS A 82 8.37 -10.72 -3.29
CA LYS A 82 7.09 -10.30 -2.71
C LYS A 82 6.06 -9.78 -3.71
N LEU A 83 6.40 -9.70 -5.00
CA LEU A 83 5.47 -9.21 -6.02
C LEU A 83 4.13 -9.98 -6.05
N GLU A 84 4.19 -11.31 -6.00
CA GLU A 84 2.96 -12.13 -5.97
C GLU A 84 2.16 -11.94 -4.68
N TYR A 85 2.82 -11.64 -3.56
CA TYR A 85 2.15 -11.39 -2.27
C TYR A 85 1.31 -10.11 -2.31
N THR A 86 1.68 -9.12 -3.14
CA THR A 86 0.92 -7.89 -3.32
C THR A 86 -0.13 -7.99 -4.43
N GLY A 87 -0.40 -9.18 -4.98
CA GLY A 87 -1.34 -9.36 -6.09
C GLY A 87 -0.73 -9.20 -7.49
N GLY A 88 0.59 -9.06 -7.57
CA GLY A 88 1.33 -9.02 -8.83
C GLY A 88 1.15 -7.73 -9.63
N MET A 89 1.73 -7.74 -10.84
CA MET A 89 1.63 -6.62 -11.79
C MET A 89 0.19 -6.15 -12.07
N PRO A 90 -0.81 -7.04 -12.25
CA PRO A 90 -2.19 -6.61 -12.49
C PRO A 90 -2.76 -5.77 -11.35
N TYR A 91 -2.40 -6.09 -10.10
CA TYR A 91 -2.85 -5.32 -8.94
C TYR A 91 -2.18 -3.95 -8.89
N LEU A 92 -0.85 -3.89 -9.07
CA LEU A 92 -0.12 -2.62 -9.05
C LEU A 92 -0.60 -1.67 -10.16
N GLY A 93 -0.91 -2.21 -11.34
CA GLY A 93 -1.48 -1.43 -12.44
C GLY A 93 -2.90 -0.92 -12.18
N ALA A 94 -3.66 -1.54 -11.26
CA ALA A 94 -4.99 -1.09 -10.88
C ALA A 94 -4.99 0.02 -9.80
N LEU A 95 -3.81 0.35 -9.25
CA LEU A 95 -3.67 1.45 -8.30
C LEU A 95 -3.64 2.83 -8.98
N VAL A 96 -3.47 2.89 -10.31
CA VAL A 96 -3.30 4.12 -11.09
C VAL A 96 -4.29 4.24 -12.24
#